data_AF-A0A6J1NE24-F1
#
_entry.id   AF-A0A6J1NE24-F1
#
_cell.length_a   1.000
_cell.length_b   1.000
_cell.length_c   1.000
_cell.angle_alpha   90.00
_cell.angle_beta   90.00
_cell.angle_gamma   90.00
#
_symmetry.space_group_name_H-M   'P 1'
#
loop_
_entity.id
_entity.type
_entity.pdbx_description
1 polymer ?
#
loop_
_entity_poly.entity_id
_entity_poly.type
_entity_poly.pdbx_seq_one_letter_code
_entity_poly.pdbx_strand_id
1 'polypeptide(L)'
;MLQYKIVGSLLLKDMTHNKNKIDVKINKNYIFEELLKKYFRLHFNLSEYYTKWSEKDDLFKEACKQFYGIRMLAQEPVENLFSFICSQNNHISRISSLVEKLCKHYGEEICEFDGVAYYSFPDVENLSDPKVESELRQLGFGYRAKFIQKSAAQIVEWEGEKWFASLQDMKYKEARLELMKLCGIGPKVADCICLMSLNHLEALPVDTHVYQIAAQNYLPHLRGKKNVTDKMYNEIGDHFRNLYGDLAGWAHTVLFCADLKKFQQPNISDDDKPKRKRKKL
;
A
#
# COMPACT_ATOMS: atom_id res chain seq x y z
N MET A 1 -22.52 8.26 -5.27
CA MET A 1 -22.73 6.83 -4.97
C MET A 1 -21.84 6.48 -3.80
N LEU A 2 -22.41 6.02 -2.68
CA LEU A 2 -21.60 5.56 -1.54
C LEU A 2 -20.88 4.27 -1.96
N GLN A 3 -19.58 4.18 -1.70
CA GLN A 3 -18.81 2.96 -1.91
C GLN A 3 -18.55 2.32 -0.54
N TYR A 4 -19.13 1.15 -0.31
CA TYR A 4 -18.88 0.38 0.90
C TYR A 4 -17.57 -0.39 0.76
N LYS A 5 -16.78 -0.39 1.83
CA LYS A 5 -15.49 -1.06 1.92
C LYS A 5 -15.40 -1.80 3.24
N ILE A 6 -14.64 -2.88 3.24
CA ILE A 6 -14.40 -3.73 4.40
C ILE A 6 -13.13 -3.25 5.08
N VAL A 7 -13.16 -3.08 6.39
CA VAL A 7 -11.98 -2.71 7.19
C VAL A 7 -11.94 -3.61 8.42
N GLY A 8 -10.81 -4.26 8.65
CA GLY A 8 -10.56 -5.04 9.85
C GLY A 8 -11.42 -6.31 9.98
N SER A 9 -11.75 -6.97 8.87
CA SER A 9 -12.52 -8.22 8.90
C SER A 9 -11.81 -9.33 9.70
N LEU A 10 -10.47 -9.34 9.69
CA LEU A 10 -9.66 -10.27 10.46
C LEU A 10 -9.53 -9.87 11.95
N LEU A 11 -9.60 -8.56 12.25
CA LEU A 11 -9.43 -8.03 13.62
C LEU A 11 -10.66 -8.21 14.53
N LEU A 12 -11.84 -8.46 13.94
CA LEU A 12 -13.11 -8.51 14.67
C LEU A 12 -13.56 -9.93 15.03
N LYS A 13 -12.93 -10.97 14.43
CA LYS A 13 -13.23 -12.39 14.73
C LYS A 13 -13.00 -12.73 16.22
N ASP A 14 -12.00 -12.10 16.84
CA ASP A 14 -11.67 -12.33 18.25
C ASP A 14 -12.66 -11.67 19.23
N MET A 15 -13.35 -10.60 18.82
CA MET A 15 -14.20 -9.82 19.73
C MET A 15 -15.64 -10.34 19.84
N THR A 16 -16.12 -11.13 18.87
CA THR A 16 -17.52 -11.61 18.84
C THR A 16 -17.77 -12.84 19.72
N HIS A 17 -16.73 -13.47 20.28
CA HIS A 17 -16.87 -14.67 21.12
C HIS A 17 -17.23 -14.40 22.60
N ASN A 18 -17.30 -13.14 23.06
CA ASN A 18 -17.62 -12.81 24.47
C ASN A 18 -18.91 -11.95 24.63
N LYS A 19 -19.76 -12.37 25.58
CA LYS A 19 -21.22 -12.10 25.70
C LYS A 19 -21.65 -10.73 26.31
N ASN A 20 -22.77 -10.17 25.80
CA ASN A 20 -23.96 -9.51 26.44
C ASN A 20 -24.53 -8.27 25.67
N LYS A 21 -25.81 -8.33 25.25
CA LYS A 21 -26.41 -7.46 24.18
C LYS A 21 -26.43 -5.93 24.37
N ILE A 22 -26.39 -5.37 25.60
CA ILE A 22 -26.51 -3.92 25.82
C ILE A 22 -25.14 -3.26 25.99
N ASP A 23 -24.26 -3.83 26.83
CA ASP A 23 -22.84 -3.42 26.92
C ASP A 23 -22.10 -3.65 25.58
N VAL A 24 -22.47 -4.68 24.82
CA VAL A 24 -21.89 -4.97 23.50
C VAL A 24 -22.16 -3.86 22.48
N LYS A 25 -23.28 -3.12 22.57
CA LYS A 25 -23.60 -2.09 21.56
C LYS A 25 -22.80 -0.81 21.76
N ILE A 26 -22.60 -0.39 23.02
CA ILE A 26 -21.72 0.74 23.37
C ILE A 26 -20.26 0.37 23.11
N ASN A 27 -19.87 -0.87 23.44
CA ASN A 27 -18.52 -1.39 23.19
C ASN A 27 -18.21 -1.47 21.69
N LYS A 28 -19.16 -1.90 20.84
CA LYS A 28 -18.95 -1.96 19.39
C LYS A 28 -18.65 -0.61 18.74
N ASN A 29 -19.37 0.44 19.10
CA ASN A 29 -19.11 1.78 18.55
C ASN A 29 -17.70 2.26 18.94
N TYR A 30 -17.31 2.06 20.19
CA TYR A 30 -15.95 2.37 20.65
C TYR A 30 -14.89 1.53 19.93
N ILE A 31 -15.10 0.22 19.78
CA ILE A 31 -14.21 -0.68 19.02
C ILE A 31 -14.03 -0.19 17.59
N PHE A 32 -15.13 0.14 16.88
CA PHE A 32 -15.06 0.63 15.51
C PHE A 32 -14.37 2.00 15.44
N GLU A 33 -14.64 2.90 16.38
CA GLU A 33 -13.97 4.20 16.46
C GLU A 33 -12.45 4.04 16.63
N GLU A 34 -12.01 3.21 17.57
CA GLU A 34 -10.59 2.94 17.80
C GLU A 34 -9.93 2.22 16.62
N LEU A 35 -10.64 1.27 16.00
CA LEU A 35 -10.19 0.61 14.79
C LEU A 35 -9.98 1.61 13.65
N LEU A 36 -10.91 2.53 13.42
CA LEU A 36 -10.77 3.56 12.39
C LEU A 36 -9.68 4.57 12.74
N LYS A 37 -9.57 4.99 14.02
CA LYS A 37 -8.47 5.84 14.48
C LYS A 37 -7.10 5.22 14.22
N LYS A 38 -6.95 3.92 14.50
CA LYS A 38 -5.73 3.16 14.21
C LYS A 38 -5.50 3.05 12.70
N TYR A 39 -6.50 2.61 11.94
CA TYR A 39 -6.42 2.39 10.49
C TYR A 39 -6.03 3.67 9.73
N PHE A 40 -6.60 4.81 10.08
CA PHE A 40 -6.26 6.11 9.48
C PHE A 40 -5.10 6.83 10.18
N ARG A 41 -4.51 6.23 11.22
CA ARG A 41 -3.42 6.81 12.02
C ARG A 41 -3.75 8.20 12.59
N LEU A 42 -4.97 8.38 13.11
CA LEU A 42 -5.49 9.70 13.51
C LEU A 42 -4.74 10.34 14.69
N HIS A 43 -3.95 9.57 15.43
CA HIS A 43 -3.06 10.07 16.48
C HIS A 43 -1.89 10.93 15.94
N PHE A 44 -1.51 10.79 14.67
CA PHE A 44 -0.52 11.67 14.05
C PHE A 44 -1.15 13.02 13.70
N ASN A 45 -0.55 14.12 14.16
CA ASN A 45 -0.92 15.47 13.73
C ASN A 45 -0.40 15.73 12.31
N LEU A 46 -1.24 15.45 11.30
CA LEU A 46 -0.84 15.55 9.90
C LEU A 46 -0.37 16.96 9.50
N SER A 47 -0.99 18.00 10.05
CA SER A 47 -0.64 19.39 9.72
C SER A 47 0.78 19.76 10.16
N GLU A 48 1.19 19.26 11.33
CA GLU A 48 2.54 19.47 11.86
C GLU A 48 3.59 18.80 10.99
N TYR A 49 3.34 17.56 10.55
CA TYR A 49 4.26 16.85 9.67
C TYR A 49 4.33 17.47 8.27
N TYR A 50 3.20 17.93 7.72
CA TYR A 50 3.20 18.67 6.45
C TYR A 50 4.04 19.94 6.55
N THR A 51 3.98 20.66 7.67
CA THR A 51 4.83 21.83 7.93
C THR A 51 6.31 21.43 7.95
N LYS A 52 6.68 20.43 8.77
CA LYS A 52 8.05 19.93 8.89
C LYS A 52 8.63 19.43 7.56
N TRP A 53 7.85 18.72 6.75
CA TRP A 53 8.31 18.23 5.45
C TRP A 53 8.44 19.37 4.42
N SER A 54 7.52 20.35 4.45
CA SER A 54 7.57 21.52 3.57
C SER A 54 8.76 22.45 3.88
N GLU A 55 9.25 22.48 5.12
CA GLU A 55 10.46 23.23 5.49
C GLU A 55 11.75 22.62 4.94
N LYS A 56 11.73 21.31 4.67
CA LYS A 56 12.90 20.55 4.21
C LYS A 56 12.96 20.39 2.70
N ASP A 57 11.82 20.50 2.02
CA ASP A 57 11.72 20.20 0.60
C ASP A 57 10.69 21.11 -0.11
N ASP A 58 11.20 21.96 -1.00
CA ASP A 58 10.38 22.86 -1.80
C ASP A 58 9.44 22.12 -2.75
N LEU A 59 9.81 20.93 -3.24
CA LEU A 59 8.93 20.14 -4.10
C LEU A 59 7.72 19.64 -3.30
N PHE A 60 7.95 19.14 -2.09
CA PHE A 60 6.88 18.77 -1.16
C PHE A 60 6.00 19.97 -0.81
N LYS A 61 6.61 21.12 -0.50
CA LYS A 61 5.90 22.36 -0.19
C LYS A 61 4.98 22.82 -1.32
N GLU A 62 5.37 22.61 -2.58
CA GLU A 62 4.50 22.90 -3.72
C GLU A 62 3.41 21.84 -3.88
N ALA A 63 3.77 20.56 -3.77
CA ALA A 63 2.84 19.45 -3.91
C ALA A 63 1.68 19.52 -2.90
N CYS A 64 1.97 19.89 -1.65
CA CYS A 64 0.98 19.89 -0.57
C CYS A 64 -0.11 20.97 -0.71
N LYS A 65 0.11 22.01 -1.53
CA LYS A 65 -0.91 23.03 -1.85
C LYS A 65 -2.13 22.44 -2.54
N GLN A 66 -1.90 21.43 -3.39
CA GLN A 66 -2.96 20.75 -4.14
C GLN A 66 -3.32 19.38 -3.53
N PHE A 67 -2.39 18.75 -2.81
CA PHE A 67 -2.52 17.40 -2.26
C PHE A 67 -2.34 17.43 -0.75
N TYR A 68 -3.35 17.95 -0.06
CA TYR A 68 -3.44 17.92 1.39
C TYR A 68 -4.26 16.73 1.89
N GLY A 69 -4.00 16.28 3.12
CA GLY A 69 -4.82 15.25 3.78
C GLY A 69 -4.50 13.81 3.39
N ILE A 70 -3.41 13.55 2.65
CA ILE A 70 -2.98 12.20 2.31
C ILE A 70 -2.43 11.51 3.56
N ARG A 71 -3.12 10.47 4.05
CA ARG A 71 -2.73 9.67 5.21
C ARG A 71 -2.21 8.30 4.79
N MET A 72 -1.19 7.82 5.49
CA MET A 72 -0.73 6.44 5.37
C MET A 72 -1.64 5.53 6.20
N LEU A 73 -2.21 4.52 5.57
CA LEU A 73 -3.08 3.57 6.25
C LEU A 73 -2.25 2.59 7.09
N ALA A 74 -2.82 2.13 8.20
CA ALA A 74 -2.32 1.02 9.00
C ALA A 74 -3.16 -0.22 8.67
N GLN A 75 -2.87 -0.83 7.52
CA GLN A 75 -3.59 -1.99 7.01
C GLN A 75 -3.22 -3.25 7.79
N GLU A 76 -4.09 -4.25 7.74
CA GLU A 76 -3.82 -5.55 8.32
C GLU A 76 -2.71 -6.27 7.51
N PRO A 77 -1.68 -6.85 8.15
CA PRO A 77 -0.53 -7.46 7.46
C PRO A 77 -0.84 -8.56 6.44
N VAL A 78 -1.75 -9.49 6.74
CA VAL A 78 -2.14 -10.59 5.83
C VAL A 78 -2.79 -10.04 4.57
N GLU A 79 -3.82 -9.21 4.71
CA GLU A 79 -4.53 -8.53 3.62
C GLU A 79 -3.56 -7.74 2.76
N ASN A 80 -2.70 -6.95 3.40
CA ASN A 80 -1.73 -6.11 2.73
C ASN A 80 -0.72 -6.93 1.90
N LEU A 81 -0.14 -7.98 2.50
CA LEU A 81 0.86 -8.83 1.85
C LEU A 81 0.31 -9.47 0.58
N PHE A 82 -0.85 -10.15 0.68
CA PHE A 82 -1.42 -10.86 -0.46
C PHE A 82 -2.00 -9.89 -1.51
N SER A 83 -2.49 -8.72 -1.10
CA SER A 83 -2.87 -7.65 -2.04
C SER A 83 -1.66 -7.13 -2.83
N PHE A 84 -0.51 -6.96 -2.18
CA PHE A 84 0.70 -6.51 -2.89
C PHE A 84 1.35 -7.60 -3.75
N ILE A 85 1.21 -8.89 -3.41
CA ILE A 85 1.54 -9.97 -4.35
C ILE A 85 0.68 -9.85 -5.61
N CYS A 86 -0.63 -9.57 -5.49
CA CYS A 86 -1.51 -9.33 -6.64
C CYS A 86 -1.10 -8.11 -7.49
N SER A 87 -0.41 -7.13 -6.89
CA SER A 87 0.00 -5.87 -7.52
C SER A 87 1.18 -5.98 -8.49
N GLN A 88 2.02 -7.02 -8.35
CA GLN A 88 3.28 -7.12 -9.10
C GLN A 88 3.03 -7.14 -10.60
N ASN A 89 3.67 -6.26 -11.37
CA ASN A 89 3.48 -6.15 -12.83
C ASN A 89 2.00 -6.17 -13.25
N ASN A 90 1.22 -5.25 -12.66
CA ASN A 90 -0.22 -5.19 -12.82
C ASN A 90 -0.73 -3.74 -12.74
N HIS A 91 -2.01 -3.51 -12.96
CA HIS A 91 -2.66 -2.20 -12.93
C HIS A 91 -3.88 -2.22 -12.00
N ILE A 92 -4.20 -1.06 -11.42
CA ILE A 92 -5.10 -0.94 -10.25
C ILE A 92 -6.44 -1.66 -10.44
N SER A 93 -7.11 -1.51 -11.59
CA SER A 93 -8.40 -2.16 -11.85
C SER A 93 -8.34 -3.69 -11.79
N ARG A 94 -7.31 -4.30 -12.40
CA ARG A 94 -7.11 -5.75 -12.34
C ARG A 94 -6.69 -6.21 -10.96
N ILE A 95 -5.89 -5.41 -10.24
CA ILE A 95 -5.48 -5.73 -8.86
C ILE A 95 -6.72 -5.81 -7.97
N SER A 96 -7.59 -4.80 -8.02
CA SER A 96 -8.85 -4.79 -7.26
C SER A 96 -9.71 -6.01 -7.58
N SER A 97 -9.84 -6.37 -8.87
CA SER A 97 -10.59 -7.56 -9.26
C SER A 97 -9.98 -8.87 -8.72
N LEU A 98 -8.66 -9.00 -8.69
CA LEU A 98 -8.01 -10.19 -8.12
C LEU A 98 -8.24 -10.27 -6.60
N VAL A 99 -8.09 -9.16 -5.89
CA VAL A 99 -8.35 -9.13 -4.44
C VAL A 99 -9.82 -9.48 -4.14
N GLU A 100 -10.77 -8.92 -4.89
CA GLU A 100 -12.19 -9.25 -4.72
C GLU A 100 -12.48 -10.74 -4.99
N LYS A 101 -11.85 -11.34 -6.01
CA LYS A 101 -11.96 -12.80 -6.26
C LYS A 101 -11.39 -13.61 -5.12
N LEU A 102 -10.26 -13.18 -4.55
CA LEU A 102 -9.63 -13.86 -3.42
C LEU A 102 -10.58 -13.88 -2.22
N CYS A 103 -11.17 -12.74 -1.86
CA CYS A 103 -12.16 -12.62 -0.78
C CYS A 103 -13.41 -13.46 -1.05
N LYS A 104 -13.96 -13.42 -2.27
CA LYS A 104 -15.17 -14.20 -2.62
C LYS A 104 -14.97 -15.71 -2.56
N HIS A 105 -13.78 -16.20 -2.91
CA HIS A 105 -13.51 -17.64 -2.98
C HIS A 105 -12.99 -18.24 -1.67
N TYR A 106 -12.23 -17.49 -0.89
CA TYR A 106 -11.55 -18.01 0.31
C TYR A 106 -11.89 -17.25 1.61
N GLY A 107 -12.63 -16.14 1.50
CA GLY A 107 -13.13 -15.37 2.64
C GLY A 107 -14.53 -15.83 3.07
N GLU A 108 -14.94 -15.36 4.24
CA GLU A 108 -16.27 -15.62 4.79
C GLU A 108 -17.24 -14.50 4.39
N GLU A 109 -18.47 -14.85 4.07
CA GLU A 109 -19.50 -13.84 3.81
C GLU A 109 -19.82 -13.05 5.08
N ILE A 110 -19.69 -11.73 5.03
CA ILE A 110 -19.95 -10.82 6.15
C ILE A 110 -21.43 -10.40 6.14
N CYS A 111 -21.89 -9.89 5.00
CA CYS A 111 -23.26 -9.46 4.80
C CYS A 111 -23.58 -9.23 3.31
N GLU A 112 -24.86 -9.13 3.00
CA GLU A 112 -25.37 -8.56 1.76
C GLU A 112 -25.91 -7.15 2.03
N PHE A 113 -25.53 -6.18 1.20
CA PHE A 113 -26.02 -4.81 1.27
C PHE A 113 -26.23 -4.25 -0.13
N ASP A 114 -27.40 -3.67 -0.40
CA ASP A 114 -27.82 -3.19 -1.73
C ASP A 114 -27.62 -4.22 -2.86
N GLY A 115 -27.90 -5.50 -2.59
CA GLY A 115 -27.75 -6.59 -3.56
C GLY A 115 -26.29 -6.98 -3.86
N VAL A 116 -25.34 -6.51 -3.06
CA VAL A 116 -23.92 -6.85 -3.15
C VAL A 116 -23.49 -7.61 -1.90
N ALA A 117 -23.00 -8.84 -2.09
CA ALA A 117 -22.39 -9.63 -1.02
C ALA A 117 -20.94 -9.19 -0.76
N TYR A 118 -20.62 -8.97 0.51
CA TYR A 118 -19.32 -8.55 1.00
C TYR A 118 -18.66 -9.69 1.78
N TYR A 119 -17.39 -9.97 1.46
CA TYR A 119 -16.64 -11.11 2.00
C TYR A 119 -15.39 -10.63 2.72
N SER A 120 -15.05 -11.26 3.84
CA SER A 120 -13.80 -10.98 4.55
C SER A 120 -12.59 -11.23 3.66
N PHE A 121 -11.45 -10.63 4.01
CA PHE A 121 -10.19 -11.18 3.53
C PHE A 121 -10.01 -12.62 4.08
N PRO A 122 -9.44 -13.56 3.32
CA PRO A 122 -9.16 -14.91 3.81
C PRO A 122 -8.10 -14.92 4.92
N ASP A 123 -8.27 -15.82 5.89
CA ASP A 123 -7.20 -16.17 6.83
C ASP A 123 -6.04 -16.84 6.07
N VAL A 124 -4.81 -16.75 6.59
CA VAL A 124 -3.62 -17.27 5.89
C VAL A 124 -3.69 -18.79 5.71
N GLU A 125 -4.28 -19.49 6.67
CA GLU A 125 -4.50 -20.94 6.66
C GLU A 125 -5.33 -21.36 5.45
N ASN A 126 -6.37 -20.58 5.10
CA ASN A 126 -7.25 -20.87 3.96
C ASN A 126 -6.52 -20.81 2.61
N LEU A 127 -5.37 -20.14 2.56
CA LEU A 127 -4.55 -19.99 1.35
C LEU A 127 -3.38 -20.98 1.29
N SER A 128 -3.15 -21.77 2.36
CA SER A 128 -1.96 -22.62 2.50
C SER A 128 -2.07 -23.98 1.80
N ASP A 129 -3.28 -24.49 1.56
CA ASP A 129 -3.53 -25.81 0.94
C ASP A 129 -2.88 -25.87 -0.47
N PRO A 130 -2.13 -26.94 -0.81
CA PRO A 130 -1.52 -27.11 -2.13
C PRO A 130 -2.48 -26.92 -3.32
N LYS A 131 -3.76 -27.23 -3.17
CA LYS A 131 -4.76 -27.07 -4.25
C LYS A 131 -5.04 -25.60 -4.59
N VAL A 132 -4.79 -24.67 -3.66
CA VAL A 132 -5.05 -23.23 -3.85
C VAL A 132 -4.29 -22.67 -5.04
N GLU A 133 -3.07 -23.16 -5.32
CA GLU A 133 -2.34 -22.70 -6.50
C GLU A 133 -3.10 -23.00 -7.80
N SER A 134 -3.62 -24.22 -7.97
CA SER A 134 -4.28 -24.62 -9.21
C SER A 134 -5.64 -23.94 -9.37
N GLU A 135 -6.38 -23.75 -8.27
CA GLU A 135 -7.64 -23.00 -8.23
C GLU A 135 -7.43 -21.51 -8.58
N LEU A 136 -6.46 -20.84 -7.97
CA LEU A 136 -6.15 -19.44 -8.29
C LEU A 136 -5.68 -19.25 -9.74
N ARG A 137 -4.99 -20.24 -10.32
CA ARG A 137 -4.66 -20.22 -11.76
C ARG A 137 -5.91 -20.20 -12.62
N GLN A 138 -6.91 -21.03 -12.31
CA GLN A 138 -8.19 -21.05 -13.01
C GLN A 138 -8.94 -19.72 -12.86
N LEU A 139 -8.80 -19.04 -11.71
CA LEU A 139 -9.40 -17.73 -11.44
C LEU A 139 -8.68 -16.54 -12.10
N GLY A 140 -7.55 -16.78 -12.78
CA GLY A 140 -6.84 -15.77 -13.58
C GLY A 140 -5.70 -15.02 -12.85
N PHE A 141 -5.21 -15.54 -11.73
CA PHE A 141 -4.08 -14.95 -10.99
C PHE A 141 -2.74 -15.15 -11.72
N GLY A 142 -2.66 -16.11 -12.64
CA GLY A 142 -1.46 -16.41 -13.41
C GLY A 142 -0.32 -16.92 -12.52
N TYR A 143 0.90 -16.44 -12.73
CA TYR A 143 2.07 -16.85 -11.94
C TYR A 143 1.96 -16.49 -10.45
N ARG A 144 1.16 -15.48 -10.11
CA ARG A 144 0.97 -15.01 -8.72
C ARG A 144 0.26 -16.05 -7.85
N ALA A 145 -0.49 -16.97 -8.45
CA ALA A 145 -1.12 -18.08 -7.75
C ALA A 145 -0.10 -18.90 -6.93
N LYS A 146 1.07 -19.18 -7.53
CA LYS A 146 2.18 -19.86 -6.86
C LYS A 146 2.69 -19.04 -5.67
N PHE A 147 2.84 -17.73 -5.85
CA PHE A 147 3.37 -16.84 -4.81
C PHE A 147 2.43 -16.74 -3.62
N ILE A 148 1.12 -16.64 -3.86
CA ILE A 148 0.09 -16.63 -2.82
C ILE A 148 0.14 -17.95 -2.03
N GLN A 149 -0.02 -19.09 -2.70
CA GLN A 149 -0.08 -20.40 -2.03
C GLN A 149 1.22 -20.71 -1.27
N LYS A 150 2.39 -20.51 -1.89
CA LYS A 150 3.68 -20.80 -1.26
C LYS A 150 3.98 -19.86 -0.10
N SER A 151 3.64 -18.58 -0.21
CA SER A 151 3.83 -17.65 0.90
C SER A 151 2.90 -17.98 2.06
N ALA A 152 1.63 -18.30 1.78
CA ALA A 152 0.68 -18.71 2.81
C ALA A 152 1.13 -19.96 3.57
N ALA A 153 1.54 -21.02 2.84
CA ALA A 153 2.08 -22.23 3.45
C ALA A 153 3.30 -21.94 4.33
N GLN A 154 4.23 -21.12 3.85
CA GLN A 154 5.43 -20.76 4.62
C GLN A 154 5.10 -19.95 5.87
N ILE A 155 4.15 -19.02 5.79
CA ILE A 155 3.71 -18.20 6.93
C ILE A 155 3.05 -19.07 8.00
N VAL A 156 2.21 -20.05 7.60
CA VAL A 156 1.61 -21.01 8.55
C VAL A 156 2.69 -21.82 9.26
N GLU A 157 3.73 -22.26 8.54
CA GLU A 157 4.90 -22.94 9.15
C GLU A 157 5.67 -22.03 10.12
N TRP A 158 5.63 -20.71 9.94
CA TRP A 158 6.27 -19.72 10.80
C TRP A 158 5.37 -19.20 11.93
N GLU A 159 4.29 -19.91 12.27
CA GLU A 159 3.33 -19.53 13.32
C GLU A 159 2.36 -18.38 12.96
N GLY A 160 2.12 -18.13 11.67
CA GLY A 160 1.01 -17.28 11.21
C GLY A 160 1.09 -15.83 11.69
N GLU A 161 0.06 -15.37 12.40
CA GLU A 161 -0.03 -13.99 12.92
C GLU A 161 1.13 -13.61 13.86
N LYS A 162 1.66 -14.58 14.62
CA LYS A 162 2.79 -14.31 15.53
C LYS A 162 4.04 -13.89 14.76
N TRP A 163 4.26 -14.47 13.58
CA TRP A 163 5.35 -14.05 12.71
C TRP A 163 5.17 -12.60 12.28
N PHE A 164 3.97 -12.20 11.84
CA PHE A 164 3.69 -10.80 11.49
C PHE A 164 3.90 -9.85 12.67
N ALA A 165 3.47 -10.22 13.88
CA ALA A 165 3.73 -9.43 15.08
C ALA A 165 5.24 -9.24 15.31
N SER A 166 6.04 -10.31 15.15
CA SER A 166 7.49 -10.21 15.28
C SER A 166 8.12 -9.24 14.27
N LEU A 167 7.59 -9.16 13.04
CA LEU A 167 8.09 -8.22 12.03
C LEU A 167 7.81 -6.75 12.37
N GLN A 168 6.75 -6.47 13.14
CA GLN A 168 6.43 -5.12 13.61
C GLN A 168 7.43 -4.64 14.67
N ASP A 169 7.95 -5.56 15.48
CA ASP A 169 8.92 -5.27 16.55
C ASP A 169 10.38 -5.24 16.05
N MET A 170 10.66 -5.83 14.89
CA MET A 170 11.99 -5.81 14.25
C MET A 170 12.35 -4.42 13.73
N LYS A 171 13.64 -4.18 13.46
CA LYS A 171 14.04 -2.98 12.71
C LYS A 171 13.60 -3.12 11.25
N TYR A 172 13.21 -2.02 10.62
CA TYR A 172 12.77 -1.98 9.21
C TYR A 172 13.64 -2.82 8.25
N LYS A 173 14.97 -2.66 8.29
CA LYS A 173 15.87 -3.39 7.39
C LYS A 173 15.83 -4.91 7.60
N GLU A 174 15.64 -5.36 8.83
CA GLU A 174 15.54 -6.78 9.20
C GLU A 174 14.17 -7.33 8.78
N ALA A 175 13.07 -6.64 9.13
CA ALA A 175 11.72 -7.01 8.74
C ALA A 175 11.57 -7.14 7.21
N ARG A 176 12.17 -6.19 6.47
CA ARG A 176 12.22 -6.22 5.00
C ARG A 176 12.94 -7.46 4.46
N LEU A 177 14.06 -7.85 5.07
CA LEU A 177 14.81 -9.03 4.65
C LEU A 177 14.05 -10.33 4.97
N GLU A 178 13.38 -10.39 6.12
CA GLU A 178 12.50 -11.52 6.48
C GLU A 178 11.35 -11.68 5.49
N LEU A 179 10.66 -10.58 5.13
CA LEU A 179 9.61 -10.59 4.10
C LEU A 179 10.11 -11.11 2.75
N MET A 180 11.32 -10.74 2.36
CA MET A 180 11.92 -11.16 1.08
C MET A 180 12.31 -12.65 1.03
N LYS A 181 12.23 -13.39 2.14
CA LYS A 181 12.36 -14.86 2.13
C LYS A 181 11.13 -15.54 1.52
N LEU A 182 9.97 -14.88 1.51
CA LEU A 182 8.74 -15.42 0.94
C LEU A 182 8.80 -15.48 -0.59
N CYS A 183 8.16 -16.50 -1.15
CA CYS A 183 8.17 -16.75 -2.58
C CYS A 183 7.49 -15.61 -3.35
N GLY A 184 8.26 -14.93 -4.21
CA GLY A 184 7.75 -13.86 -5.05
C GLY A 184 7.73 -12.49 -4.38
N ILE A 185 8.22 -12.33 -3.15
CA ILE A 185 8.35 -11.00 -2.51
C ILE A 185 9.73 -10.41 -2.82
N GLY A 186 9.75 -9.36 -3.65
CA GLY A 186 10.95 -8.57 -3.92
C GLY A 186 11.01 -7.27 -3.12
N PRO A 187 12.11 -6.49 -3.25
CA PRO A 187 12.35 -5.21 -2.57
C PRO A 187 11.12 -4.30 -2.45
N LYS A 188 10.49 -3.99 -3.59
CA LYS A 188 9.35 -3.06 -3.66
C LYS A 188 8.15 -3.58 -2.90
N VAL A 189 7.83 -4.87 -3.04
CA VAL A 189 6.67 -5.47 -2.35
C VAL A 189 6.93 -5.51 -0.85
N ALA A 190 8.13 -5.90 -0.43
CA ALA A 190 8.52 -5.88 0.98
C ALA A 190 8.39 -4.47 1.59
N ASP A 191 8.86 -3.44 0.88
CA ASP A 191 8.74 -2.06 1.36
C ASP A 191 7.29 -1.57 1.41
N CYS A 192 6.42 -2.01 0.49
CA CYS A 192 4.99 -1.70 0.58
C CYS A 192 4.37 -2.30 1.84
N ILE A 193 4.74 -3.53 2.20
CA ILE A 193 4.26 -4.22 3.40
C ILE A 193 4.79 -3.53 4.66
N CYS A 194 6.09 -3.26 4.70
CA CYS A 194 6.72 -2.49 5.78
C CYS A 194 5.99 -1.17 6.05
N LEU A 195 5.78 -0.37 5.01
CA LEU A 195 5.18 0.96 5.10
C LEU A 195 3.70 0.93 5.51
N MET A 196 2.93 0.01 4.92
CA MET A 196 1.47 0.09 4.96
C MET A 196 0.82 -0.83 5.99
N SER A 197 1.53 -1.82 6.54
CA SER A 197 0.98 -2.73 7.55
C SER A 197 1.89 -3.08 8.73
N LEU A 198 3.21 -2.87 8.63
CA LEU A 198 4.15 -3.24 9.71
C LEU A 198 4.65 -2.06 10.56
N ASN A 199 4.15 -0.84 10.36
CA ASN A 199 4.55 0.39 11.06
C ASN A 199 5.98 0.90 10.79
N HIS A 200 6.67 0.35 9.79
CA HIS A 200 7.96 0.88 9.32
C HIS A 200 7.73 2.05 8.37
N LEU A 201 7.33 3.21 8.92
CA LEU A 201 6.90 4.39 8.15
C LEU A 201 8.04 5.10 7.39
N GLU A 202 9.29 4.69 7.64
CA GLU A 202 10.49 5.09 6.92
C GLU A 202 10.73 4.26 5.65
N ALA A 203 10.01 3.14 5.49
CA ALA A 203 10.12 2.28 4.32
C ALA A 203 9.67 3.01 3.05
N LEU A 204 10.43 2.84 1.96
CA LEU A 204 10.17 3.57 0.72
C LEU A 204 10.13 2.61 -0.47
N PRO A 205 8.94 2.23 -0.94
CA PRO A 205 8.79 1.37 -2.11
C PRO A 205 9.23 2.12 -3.37
N VAL A 206 10.35 1.72 -3.97
CA VAL A 206 10.83 2.33 -5.22
C VAL A 206 10.30 1.54 -6.41
N ASP A 207 9.24 2.06 -7.04
CA ASP A 207 8.81 1.62 -8.36
C ASP A 207 9.32 2.56 -9.46
N THR A 208 8.82 2.38 -10.69
CA THR A 208 9.22 3.21 -11.84
C THR A 208 8.86 4.69 -11.67
N HIS A 209 7.73 5.01 -11.02
CA HIS A 209 7.31 6.39 -10.80
C HIS A 209 8.14 7.05 -9.69
N VAL A 210 8.35 6.36 -8.57
CA VAL A 210 9.23 6.82 -7.49
C VAL A 210 10.65 7.07 -8.01
N TYR A 211 11.16 6.14 -8.83
CA TYR A 211 12.43 6.31 -9.51
C TYR A 211 12.46 7.56 -10.41
N GLN A 212 11.41 7.83 -11.19
CA GLN A 212 11.33 9.02 -12.03
C GLN A 212 11.34 10.30 -11.21
N ILE A 213 10.55 10.37 -10.13
CA ILE A 213 10.53 11.52 -9.20
C ILE A 213 11.94 11.76 -8.63
N ALA A 214 12.58 10.69 -8.14
CA ALA A 214 13.93 10.76 -7.57
C ALA A 214 14.96 11.23 -8.61
N ALA A 215 15.02 10.61 -9.78
CA ALA A 215 15.99 10.94 -10.81
C ALA A 215 15.79 12.35 -11.39
N GLN A 216 14.55 12.79 -11.53
CA GLN A 216 14.26 14.11 -12.09
C GLN A 216 14.53 15.23 -11.09
N ASN A 217 14.21 15.07 -9.82
CA ASN A 217 14.18 16.19 -8.88
C ASN A 217 15.31 16.17 -7.84
N TYR A 218 15.87 15.01 -7.52
CA TYR A 218 16.78 14.85 -6.37
C TYR A 218 18.15 14.28 -6.74
N LEU A 219 18.17 13.27 -7.61
CA LEU A 219 19.36 12.48 -7.95
C LEU A 219 19.60 12.52 -9.47
N PRO A 220 20.06 13.66 -10.02
CA PRO A 220 20.14 13.88 -11.47
C PRO A 220 21.09 12.90 -12.19
N HIS A 221 22.08 12.34 -11.47
CA HIS A 221 23.01 11.35 -12.01
C HIS A 221 22.34 9.96 -12.26
N LEU A 222 21.10 9.77 -11.81
CA LEU A 222 20.30 8.58 -12.14
C LEU A 222 19.50 8.75 -13.43
N ARG A 223 19.35 9.97 -13.97
CA ARG A 223 18.56 10.23 -15.18
C ARG A 223 19.03 9.37 -16.36
N GLY A 224 18.07 8.83 -17.11
CA GLY A 224 18.34 8.05 -18.32
C GLY A 224 18.81 6.61 -18.08
N LYS A 225 19.02 6.18 -16.83
CA LYS A 225 19.30 4.76 -16.54
C LYS A 225 18.01 3.95 -16.72
N LYS A 226 18.09 2.84 -17.47
CA LYS A 226 16.92 2.02 -17.85
C LYS A 226 16.49 1.02 -16.77
N ASN A 227 17.45 0.52 -15.99
CA ASN A 227 17.20 -0.51 -14.96
C ASN A 227 17.56 0.03 -13.58
N VAL A 228 16.65 -0.15 -12.61
CA VAL A 228 16.90 0.16 -11.21
C VAL A 228 17.69 -1.01 -10.61
N THR A 229 18.95 -0.76 -10.24
CA THR A 229 19.78 -1.74 -9.51
C THR A 229 19.51 -1.65 -8.01
N ASP A 230 19.87 -2.67 -7.24
CA ASP A 230 19.73 -2.64 -5.78
C ASP A 230 20.47 -1.46 -5.13
N LYS A 231 21.63 -1.09 -5.68
CA LYS A 231 22.37 0.10 -5.22
C LYS A 231 21.56 1.37 -5.42
N MET A 232 20.96 1.55 -6.60
CA MET A 232 20.11 2.71 -6.90
C MET A 232 18.84 2.72 -6.06
N TYR A 233 18.23 1.55 -5.86
CA TYR A 233 17.05 1.37 -5.02
C TYR A 233 17.34 1.85 -3.58
N ASN A 234 18.45 1.39 -3.01
CA ASN A 234 18.87 1.76 -1.66
C ASN A 234 19.23 3.25 -1.56
N GLU A 235 19.96 3.78 -2.55
CA GLU A 235 20.34 5.19 -2.61
C GLU A 235 19.13 6.12 -2.62
N ILE A 236 18.10 5.80 -3.42
CA ILE A 236 16.85 6.57 -3.47
C ILE A 236 16.15 6.53 -2.11
N GLY A 237 16.02 5.34 -1.52
CA GLY A 237 15.40 5.20 -0.21
C GLY A 237 16.16 5.96 0.88
N ASP A 238 17.49 5.87 0.91
CA ASP A 238 18.33 6.53 1.91
C ASP A 238 18.29 8.05 1.75
N HIS A 239 18.25 8.57 0.52
CA HIS A 239 18.07 9.99 0.27
C HIS A 239 16.82 10.54 0.96
N PHE A 240 15.66 9.90 0.73
CA PHE A 240 14.40 10.37 1.31
C PHE A 240 14.28 10.10 2.81
N ARG A 241 14.90 9.03 3.33
CA ARG A 241 15.03 8.81 4.78
C ARG A 241 15.86 9.90 5.45
N ASN A 242 16.97 10.32 4.85
CA ASN A 242 17.77 11.43 5.35
C ASN A 242 17.00 12.77 5.30
N LEU A 243 16.16 12.96 4.27
CA LEU A 243 15.36 14.16 4.09
C LEU A 243 14.20 14.23 5.11
N TYR A 244 13.36 13.20 5.18
CA TYR A 244 12.11 13.25 5.93
C TYR A 244 12.13 12.51 7.27
N GLY A 245 13.19 11.75 7.57
CA GLY A 245 13.33 10.97 8.80
C GLY A 245 12.42 9.74 8.83
N ASP A 246 11.93 9.41 10.02
CA ASP A 246 11.19 8.18 10.32
C ASP A 246 9.84 8.04 9.61
N LEU A 247 9.37 9.11 8.95
CA LEU A 247 8.11 9.11 8.18
C LEU A 247 8.34 9.32 6.68
N ALA A 248 9.54 9.00 6.19
CA ALA A 248 9.92 9.22 4.80
C ALA A 248 9.00 8.54 3.79
N GLY A 249 8.55 7.31 4.06
CA GLY A 249 7.60 6.62 3.19
C GLY A 249 6.26 7.36 3.07
N TRP A 250 5.78 7.93 4.18
CA TRP A 250 4.56 8.72 4.18
C TRP A 250 4.75 10.03 3.43
N ALA A 251 5.78 10.82 3.75
CA ALA A 251 6.08 12.07 3.05
C ALA A 251 6.20 11.85 1.53
N HIS A 252 6.98 10.84 1.13
CA HIS A 252 7.14 10.50 -0.28
C HIS A 252 5.82 10.06 -0.94
N THR A 253 4.91 9.41 -0.22
CA THR A 253 3.58 9.04 -0.75
C THR A 253 2.78 10.28 -1.17
N VAL A 254 2.93 11.41 -0.47
CA VAL A 254 2.29 12.68 -0.87
C VAL A 254 2.83 13.14 -2.23
N LEU A 255 4.15 13.12 -2.42
CA LEU A 255 4.79 13.46 -3.70
C LEU A 255 4.32 12.54 -4.82
N PHE A 256 4.28 11.23 -4.56
CA PHE A 256 3.81 10.23 -5.51
C PHE A 256 2.35 10.49 -5.93
N CYS A 257 1.45 10.78 -4.98
CA CYS A 257 0.07 11.12 -5.29
C CYS A 257 -0.06 12.40 -6.13
N ALA A 258 0.76 13.42 -5.83
CA ALA A 258 0.79 14.66 -6.59
C ALA A 258 1.27 14.44 -8.03
N ASP A 259 2.28 13.59 -8.22
CA ASP A 259 2.84 13.24 -9.53
C ASP A 259 1.85 12.44 -10.39
N LEU A 260 1.22 11.39 -9.83
CA LEU A 260 0.24 10.57 -10.55
C LEU A 260 -0.90 11.39 -11.16
N LYS A 261 -1.40 12.42 -10.46
CA LYS A 261 -2.47 13.28 -11.00
C LYS A 261 -1.96 14.25 -12.06
N LYS A 262 -0.70 14.69 -12.03
CA LYS A 262 -0.12 15.48 -13.13
C LYS A 262 -0.13 14.68 -14.44
N PHE A 263 0.08 13.36 -14.38
CA PHE A 263 -0.04 12.48 -15.54
C PHE A 263 -1.49 12.17 -15.97
N GLN A 264 -2.48 12.43 -15.11
CA GLN A 264 -3.91 12.27 -15.44
C GLN A 264 -4.55 13.55 -15.98
N GLN A 265 -3.90 14.71 -15.81
CA GLN A 265 -4.34 15.94 -16.46
C GLN A 265 -3.83 15.95 -17.91
N PRO A 266 -4.69 16.18 -18.92
CA PRO A 266 -4.22 16.36 -20.28
C PRO A 266 -3.28 17.57 -20.30
N ASN A 267 -2.05 17.40 -20.79
CA ASN A 267 -1.13 18.50 -21.07
C ASN A 267 -1.89 19.54 -21.88
N ILE A 268 -2.19 20.69 -21.28
CA ILE A 268 -2.50 21.89 -22.03
C ILE A 268 -1.16 22.27 -22.67
N SER A 269 -0.95 21.76 -23.89
CA SER A 269 0.21 22.08 -24.70
C SER A 269 0.30 23.59 -24.87
N ASP A 270 1.51 24.11 -24.71
CA ASP A 270 1.95 25.51 -24.85
C ASP A 270 1.84 26.04 -26.30
N ASP A 271 0.87 25.55 -27.08
CA ASP A 271 0.68 25.83 -28.51
C ASP A 271 -0.22 27.06 -28.77
N ASP A 272 -0.65 27.75 -27.71
CA ASP A 272 -1.48 28.96 -27.80
C ASP A 272 -0.63 30.26 -27.85
N LYS A 273 0.52 30.22 -28.54
CA LYS A 273 1.24 31.43 -28.93
C LYS A 273 0.68 31.95 -30.27
N PRO A 274 0.26 33.22 -30.36
CA PRO A 274 -0.37 33.75 -31.56
C PRO A 274 0.62 33.75 -32.73
N LYS A 275 0.28 33.03 -33.80
CA LYS A 275 1.04 32.99 -35.06
C LYS A 275 1.15 34.40 -35.64
N ARG A 276 2.38 34.94 -35.69
CA ARG A 276 2.70 36.19 -36.41
C ARG A 276 2.27 36.07 -37.88
N LYS A 277 1.32 36.92 -38.30
CA LYS A 277 0.91 37.07 -39.71
C LYS A 277 2.11 37.52 -40.55
N ARG A 278 2.54 36.69 -41.51
CA ARG A 278 3.44 37.13 -42.60
C ARG A 278 2.68 38.08 -43.52
N LYS A 279 3.17 39.31 -43.66
CA LYS A 279 2.75 40.26 -44.71
C LYS A 279 3.19 39.70 -46.07
N LYS A 280 2.26 39.59 -47.01
CA LYS A 280 2.56 39.36 -48.42
C LYS A 280 3.10 40.67 -49.02
N LEU A 281 4.26 40.57 -49.66
CA LEU A 281 4.72 41.43 -50.75
C LEU A 281 4.93 40.50 -51.94
#